data_AF-A0A2D6X2Y9-F1
#
_entry.id   AF-A0A2D6X2Y9-F1
#
_cell.length_a   1.000
_cell.length_b   1.000
_cell.length_c   1.000
_cell.angle_alpha   90.00
_cell.angle_beta   90.00
_cell.angle_gamma   90.00
#
_symmetry.space_group_name_H-M   'P 1'
#
loop_
_entity.id
_entity.type
_entity.pdbx_description
1 polymer ?
#
loop_
_entity_poly.entity_id
_entity_poly.type
_entity_poly.pdbx_seq_one_letter_code
_entity_poly.pdbx_strand_id
1 'polypeptide(L)'
;MPNWIQLKNQVGDGGDALINLDSGMIVQLIDQKTKIWSLSGDRYLQGNAETFNRIQARIQRTTTVDYYSAINDVWWSNRVSNCFHAHGIEHISDLLNKTEDDLLKMRYFGRGCLNEVIRNLANHNLTLSE
;
A
#
# COMPACT_ATOMS: atom_id res chain seq x y z
N MET A 1 -3.63 -8.70 -5.48
CA MET A 1 -2.41 -7.89 -5.76
C MET A 1 -1.26 -8.52 -5.00
N PRO A 2 -0.02 -8.52 -5.53
CA PRO A 2 1.05 -9.29 -4.91
C PRO A 2 1.42 -8.68 -3.54
N ASN A 3 1.33 -9.48 -2.48
CA ASN A 3 1.49 -9.06 -1.08
C ASN A 3 2.98 -9.00 -0.69
N TRP A 4 3.65 -7.85 -0.88
CA TRP A 4 5.10 -7.69 -0.63
C TRP A 4 5.39 -7.15 0.78
N ILE A 5 6.36 -7.75 1.47
CA ILE A 5 6.86 -7.36 2.80
C ILE A 5 8.37 -7.12 2.74
N GLN A 6 8.84 -6.05 3.38
CA GLN A 6 10.27 -5.77 3.52
C GLN A 6 10.81 -6.36 4.83
N LEU A 7 11.88 -7.15 4.71
CA LEU A 7 12.68 -7.65 5.82
C LEU A 7 14.00 -6.90 5.88
N LYS A 8 14.17 -6.12 6.94
CA LYS A 8 15.45 -5.46 7.27
C LYS A 8 16.23 -6.39 8.18
N ASN A 9 17.28 -7.04 7.67
CA ASN A 9 18.11 -7.89 8.50
C ASN A 9 19.13 -7.02 9.27
N GLN A 10 19.02 -6.96 10.59
CA GLN A 10 19.92 -6.17 11.44
C GLN A 10 21.18 -6.93 11.87
N VAL A 11 21.36 -8.19 11.44
CA VAL A 11 22.50 -9.01 11.86
C VAL A 11 23.15 -9.72 10.65
N GLY A 12 24.37 -9.29 10.33
CA GLY A 12 25.38 -10.03 9.56
C GLY A 12 25.10 -10.24 8.07
N ASP A 13 25.84 -9.49 7.23
CA ASP A 13 26.21 -9.76 5.81
C ASP A 13 25.10 -10.04 4.75
N GLY A 14 23.86 -10.32 5.16
CA GLY A 14 22.71 -10.49 4.28
C GLY A 14 21.94 -9.19 4.19
N GLY A 15 22.07 -8.48 3.06
CA GLY A 15 21.38 -7.22 2.82
C GLY A 15 19.85 -7.35 2.76
N ASP A 16 19.19 -6.19 2.63
CA ASP A 16 17.74 -6.05 2.65
C ASP A 16 17.03 -7.04 1.71
N ALA A 17 15.96 -7.67 2.22
CA ALA A 17 15.15 -8.62 1.49
C ALA A 17 13.69 -8.14 1.38
N LEU A 18 13.06 -8.45 0.25
CA LEU A 18 11.65 -8.22 -0.01
C LEU A 18 11.01 -9.58 -0.29
N ILE A 19 9.92 -9.93 0.38
CA ILE A 19 9.21 -11.19 0.21
C ILE A 19 7.79 -10.94 -0.25
N ASN A 20 7.36 -11.62 -1.30
CA ASN A 20 5.99 -11.65 -1.76
C ASN A 20 5.26 -12.87 -1.18
N LEU A 21 4.24 -12.65 -0.36
CA LEU A 21 3.45 -13.69 0.29
C LEU A 21 2.45 -14.41 -0.63
N ASP A 22 2.13 -13.83 -1.79
CA ASP A 22 1.18 -14.42 -2.75
C ASP A 22 1.87 -15.42 -3.70
N SER A 23 3.09 -15.09 -4.13
CA SER A 23 3.89 -15.89 -5.08
C SER A 23 5.10 -16.59 -4.44
N GLY A 24 5.35 -16.32 -3.16
CA GLY A 24 6.55 -16.78 -2.45
C GLY A 24 7.85 -16.22 -3.02
N MET A 25 7.81 -15.14 -3.81
CA MET A 25 9.00 -14.55 -4.42
C MET A 25 9.81 -13.75 -3.39
N ILE A 26 11.10 -13.98 -3.31
CA ILE A 26 12.06 -13.31 -2.44
C ILE A 26 13.03 -12.55 -3.33
N VAL A 27 13.28 -11.29 -3.00
CA VAL A 27 14.23 -10.40 -3.68
C VAL A 27 15.20 -9.90 -2.62
N GLN A 28 16.45 -10.34 -2.65
CA GLN A 28 17.45 -9.98 -1.66
C GLN A 28 18.66 -9.29 -2.32
N LEU A 29 19.17 -8.24 -1.69
CA LEU A 29 20.43 -7.61 -2.09
C LEU A 29 21.58 -8.26 -1.31
N ILE A 30 22.50 -8.94 -2.00
CA ILE A 30 23.71 -9.52 -1.42
C ILE A 30 24.89 -9.11 -2.30
N ASP A 31 25.93 -8.52 -1.72
CA ASP A 31 27.17 -8.16 -2.44
C ASP A 31 26.92 -7.33 -3.72
N GLN A 32 26.08 -6.28 -3.61
CA GLN A 32 25.63 -5.43 -4.73
C GLN A 32 24.90 -6.16 -5.88
N LYS A 33 24.52 -7.42 -5.67
CA LYS A 33 23.76 -8.22 -6.63
C LYS A 33 22.37 -8.47 -6.07
N THR A 34 21.37 -8.17 -6.89
CA THR A 34 19.98 -8.51 -6.61
C THR A 34 19.79 -9.98 -6.94
N LYS A 35 19.47 -10.78 -5.94
CA LYS A 35 19.09 -12.17 -6.14
C LYS A 35 17.59 -12.29 -5.94
N ILE A 36 16.92 -12.89 -6.92
CA ILE A 36 15.48 -13.13 -6.87
C ILE A 36 15.26 -14.64 -6.93
N TRP A 37 14.55 -15.21 -5.96
CA TRP A 37 14.19 -16.62 -5.94
C TRP A 37 12.76 -16.83 -5.41
N SER A 38 12.15 -17.98 -5.70
CA SER A 38 10.89 -18.38 -5.05
C SER A 38 11.19 -19.21 -3.80
N LEU A 39 10.30 -19.20 -2.80
CA LEU A 39 10.32 -20.09 -1.63
C LEU A 39 10.41 -21.57 -2.00
N SER A 40 9.94 -21.95 -3.20
CA SER A 40 10.06 -23.32 -3.73
C SER A 40 11.48 -23.66 -4.24
N GLY A 41 12.37 -22.69 -4.38
CA GLY A 41 13.79 -22.91 -4.69
C GLY A 41 14.14 -23.09 -6.18
N ASP A 42 13.18 -23.04 -7.09
CA ASP A 42 13.38 -23.54 -8.46
C ASP A 42 14.03 -22.57 -9.47
N ARG A 43 14.06 -21.25 -9.21
CA ARG A 43 14.57 -20.27 -10.20
C ARG A 43 15.25 -19.08 -9.56
N TYR A 44 16.47 -18.80 -10.01
CA TYR A 44 17.26 -17.64 -9.64
C TYR A 44 17.31 -16.65 -10.81
N LEU A 45 16.81 -15.43 -10.60
CA LEU A 45 17.13 -14.31 -11.48
C LEU A 45 18.19 -13.47 -10.77
N GLN A 46 19.41 -13.44 -11.30
CA GLN A 46 20.44 -12.50 -10.87
C GLN A 46 20.28 -11.21 -11.67
N GLY A 47 20.07 -10.10 -10.96
CA GLY A 47 20.04 -8.76 -11.53
C GLY A 47 21.02 -7.84 -10.79
N ASN A 48 21.34 -6.70 -11.39
CA ASN A 48 22.23 -5.70 -10.75
C ASN A 48 21.49 -4.94 -9.63
N ALA A 49 22.20 -4.24 -8.75
CA ALA A 49 21.60 -3.43 -7.67
C ALA A 49 20.51 -2.45 -8.13
N GLU A 50 20.61 -1.91 -9.35
CA GLU A 50 19.56 -1.08 -9.95
C GLU A 50 18.22 -1.81 -10.10
N THR A 51 18.25 -3.13 -10.31
CA THR A 51 17.03 -3.93 -10.42
C THR A 51 16.29 -4.01 -9.09
N PHE A 52 17.03 -4.18 -7.97
CA PHE A 52 16.46 -4.07 -6.62
C PHE A 52 15.85 -2.70 -6.40
N ASN A 53 16.58 -1.63 -6.69
CA ASN A 53 16.09 -0.26 -6.52
C ASN A 53 14.84 0.03 -7.37
N ARG A 54 14.76 -0.48 -8.60
CA ARG A 54 13.58 -0.33 -9.46
C ARG A 54 12.37 -1.12 -8.94
N ILE A 55 12.59 -2.32 -8.39
CA ILE A 55 11.55 -3.14 -7.78
C ILE A 55 11.06 -2.48 -6.49
N GLN A 56 11.98 -2.06 -5.61
CA GLN A 56 11.67 -1.36 -4.37
C GLN A 56 10.95 -0.03 -4.65
N ALA A 57 11.41 0.77 -5.62
CA ALA A 57 10.75 2.02 -5.99
C ALA A 57 9.34 1.81 -6.57
N ARG A 58 9.08 0.69 -7.28
CA ARG A 58 7.72 0.33 -7.71
C ARG A 58 6.85 -0.09 -6.52
N ILE A 59 7.41 -0.82 -5.55
CA ILE A 59 6.69 -1.24 -4.34
C ILE A 59 6.37 -0.02 -3.45
N GLN A 60 7.33 0.89 -3.28
CA GLN A 60 7.18 2.11 -2.47
C GLN A 60 6.18 3.11 -3.07
N ARG A 61 6.20 3.32 -4.40
CA ARG A 61 5.20 4.17 -5.08
C ARG A 61 3.76 3.66 -4.97
N THR A 62 3.58 2.41 -4.55
CA THR A 62 2.27 1.78 -4.40
C THR A 62 1.76 1.79 -2.95
N THR A 63 2.58 2.12 -1.95
CA THR A 63 2.29 1.77 -0.55
C THR A 63 2.70 2.84 0.48
N THR A 64 2.35 4.11 0.31
CA THR A 64 2.34 5.03 1.46
C THR A 64 1.25 6.09 1.29
N VAL A 65 0.00 5.71 1.45
CA VAL A 65 -1.00 6.69 1.90
C VAL A 65 -0.78 6.80 3.40
N ASP A 66 -0.06 7.83 3.82
CA ASP A 66 0.26 8.07 5.21
C ASP A 66 -0.97 8.65 5.93
N TYR A 67 -1.02 8.49 7.25
CA TYR A 67 -2.09 9.02 8.11
C TYR A 67 -2.31 10.53 7.90
N TYR A 68 -1.25 11.27 7.59
CA TYR A 68 -1.29 12.73 7.38
C TYR A 68 -1.49 13.14 5.92
N SER A 69 -1.56 12.19 4.99
CA SER A 69 -1.78 12.49 3.57
C SER A 69 -3.11 13.19 3.38
N ALA A 70 -3.11 14.18 2.48
CA ALA A 70 -4.34 14.85 2.09
C ALA A 70 -5.21 13.88 1.29
N ILE A 71 -6.53 13.96 1.47
CA ILE A 71 -7.49 13.20 0.67
C ILE A 71 -7.33 13.51 -0.83
N ASN A 72 -6.92 14.71 -1.20
CA ASN A 72 -6.67 15.08 -2.59
C ASN A 72 -5.47 14.36 -3.23
N ASP A 73 -4.55 13.80 -2.44
CA ASP A 73 -3.41 13.03 -2.96
C ASP A 73 -3.85 11.64 -3.44
N VAL A 74 -4.92 11.13 -2.85
CA VAL A 74 -5.51 9.85 -3.24
C VAL A 74 -6.51 10.06 -4.38
N TRP A 75 -6.46 9.18 -5.37
CA TRP A 75 -7.36 9.24 -6.51
C TRP A 75 -8.75 8.70 -6.16
N TRP A 76 -9.68 9.59 -5.83
CA TRP A 76 -11.10 9.29 -5.61
C TRP A 76 -11.96 9.72 -6.81
N SER A 77 -13.15 9.14 -6.91
CA SER A 77 -14.21 9.64 -7.79
C SER A 77 -14.65 11.04 -7.37
N ASN A 78 -15.01 11.89 -8.35
CA ASN A 78 -15.54 13.24 -8.09
C ASN A 78 -16.71 13.25 -7.09
N ARG A 79 -17.48 12.15 -6.99
CA ARG A 79 -18.56 12.01 -6.00
C ARG A 79 -18.03 11.95 -4.57
N VAL A 80 -16.99 11.13 -4.36
CA VAL A 80 -16.34 10.92 -3.07
C VAL A 80 -15.58 12.18 -2.65
N SER A 81 -14.82 12.79 -3.57
CA SER A 81 -14.11 14.06 -3.29
C SER A 81 -15.06 15.20 -2.93
N ASN A 82 -16.18 15.35 -3.63
CA ASN A 82 -17.18 16.36 -3.29
C ASN A 82 -17.85 16.09 -1.93
N CYS A 83 -18.04 14.81 -1.56
CA CYS A 83 -18.56 14.48 -0.24
C CYS A 83 -17.57 14.82 0.87
N PHE A 84 -16.29 14.50 0.70
CA PHE A 84 -15.24 14.82 1.66
C PHE A 84 -15.11 16.33 1.85
N HIS A 85 -15.11 17.10 0.77
CA HIS A 85 -15.08 18.56 0.86
C HIS A 85 -16.33 19.13 1.57
N ALA A 86 -17.52 18.55 1.32
CA ALA A 86 -18.76 18.98 1.98
C ALA A 86 -18.80 18.67 3.49
N HIS A 87 -18.08 17.63 3.94
CA HIS A 87 -18.00 17.23 5.34
C HIS A 87 -16.71 17.71 6.04
N GLY A 88 -15.88 18.50 5.35
CA GLY A 88 -14.64 19.05 5.90
C GLY A 88 -13.55 18.00 6.13
N ILE A 89 -13.56 16.88 5.41
CA ILE A 89 -12.56 15.82 5.54
C ILE A 89 -11.42 16.12 4.57
N GLU A 90 -10.32 16.67 5.10
CA GLU A 90 -9.16 17.10 4.30
C GLU A 90 -8.00 16.09 4.32
N HIS A 91 -7.91 15.28 5.38
CA HIS A 91 -6.83 14.31 5.61
C HIS A 91 -7.36 12.89 5.77
N ILE A 92 -6.51 11.91 5.45
CA ILE A 92 -6.78 10.48 5.68
C ILE A 92 -7.06 10.20 7.17
N SER A 93 -6.39 10.91 8.08
CA SER A 93 -6.64 10.86 9.51
C SER A 93 -8.09 11.12 9.90
N ASP A 94 -8.72 12.14 9.31
CA ASP A 94 -10.13 12.45 9.59
C ASP A 94 -11.04 11.35 9.08
N LEU A 95 -10.73 10.80 7.91
CA LEU A 95 -11.48 9.68 7.34
C LEU A 95 -11.40 8.42 8.22
N LEU A 96 -10.21 8.09 8.74
CA LEU A 96 -10.01 6.91 9.60
C LEU A 96 -10.71 7.04 10.96
N ASN A 97 -10.90 8.27 11.46
CA ASN A 97 -11.68 8.54 12.67
C ASN A 97 -13.20 8.46 12.45
N LYS A 98 -13.67 8.30 11.20
CA LYS A 98 -15.07 8.08 10.90
C LYS A 98 -15.39 6.59 10.78
N THR A 99 -16.60 6.24 11.19
CA THR A 99 -17.16 4.90 11.02
C THR A 99 -17.94 4.81 9.72
N GLU A 100 -18.15 3.59 9.25
CA GLU A 100 -18.97 3.32 8.05
C GLU A 100 -20.39 3.89 8.19
N ASP A 101 -20.97 3.82 9.40
CA ASP A 101 -22.30 4.35 9.69
C ASP A 101 -22.34 5.89 9.66
N ASP A 102 -21.29 6.56 10.15
CA ASP A 102 -21.17 8.01 10.06
C ASP A 102 -21.03 8.46 8.59
N LEU A 103 -20.23 7.73 7.80
CA LEU A 103 -20.11 7.96 6.36
C LEU A 103 -21.44 7.73 5.63
N LEU A 104 -22.23 6.72 6.01
CA LEU A 104 -23.55 6.47 5.41
C LEU A 104 -24.60 7.54 5.76
N LYS A 105 -24.44 8.24 6.89
CA LYS A 105 -25.29 9.37 7.30
C LYS A 105 -24.95 10.67 6.56
N MET A 106 -23.78 10.74 5.92
CA MET A 106 -23.33 11.92 5.19
C MET A 106 -24.22 12.21 3.97
N ARG A 107 -24.59 13.48 3.81
CA ARG A 107 -25.44 13.90 2.69
C ARG A 107 -24.68 13.68 1.38
N TYR A 108 -25.32 12.98 0.43
CA TYR A 108 -24.75 12.55 -0.86
C TYR A 108 -23.80 11.35 -0.81
N PHE A 109 -23.63 10.71 0.35
CA PHE A 109 -22.84 9.49 0.49
C PHE A 109 -23.72 8.26 0.29
N GLY A 110 -23.49 7.54 -0.82
CA GLY A 110 -24.22 6.31 -1.14
C GLY A 110 -23.39 5.06 -0.87
N ARG A 111 -24.04 3.88 -0.93
CA ARG A 111 -23.34 2.57 -0.83
C ARG A 111 -22.21 2.39 -1.85
N GLY A 112 -22.34 3.00 -3.02
CA GLY A 112 -21.28 2.99 -4.04
C GLY A 112 -20.03 3.77 -3.62
N CYS A 113 -20.21 4.95 -3.02
CA CYS A 113 -19.11 5.77 -2.52
C CYS A 113 -18.42 5.11 -1.33
N LEU A 114 -19.20 4.52 -0.40
CA LEU A 114 -18.64 3.77 0.73
C LEU A 114 -17.78 2.60 0.26
N ASN A 115 -18.27 1.79 -0.68
CA ASN A 115 -17.53 0.66 -1.21
C ASN A 115 -16.26 1.09 -1.97
N GLU A 116 -16.29 2.25 -2.63
CA GLU A 116 -15.09 2.84 -3.24
C GLU A 116 -14.05 3.21 -2.20
N VAL A 117 -14.47 3.88 -1.11
CA VAL A 117 -13.60 4.25 0.01
C VAL A 117 -12.99 3.02 0.68
N ILE A 118 -13.81 2.02 1.03
CA ILE A 118 -13.34 0.78 1.65
C ILE A 118 -12.34 0.05 0.74
N ARG A 119 -12.62 -0.04 -0.57
CA ARG A 119 -11.68 -0.67 -1.52
C ARG A 119 -10.35 0.07 -1.58
N ASN A 120 -10.38 1.41 -1.66
CA ASN A 120 -9.14 2.19 -1.72
C ASN A 120 -8.35 2.05 -0.41
N LEU A 121 -9.01 2.14 0.75
CA LEU A 121 -8.37 1.93 2.05
C LEU A 121 -7.79 0.51 2.15
N ALA A 122 -8.54 -0.52 1.74
CA ALA A 122 -8.06 -1.90 1.72
C ALA A 122 -6.85 -2.10 0.79
N ASN A 123 -6.79 -1.39 -0.35
CA ASN A 123 -5.62 -1.40 -1.23
C ASN A 123 -4.37 -0.80 -0.55
N HIS A 124 -4.57 0.05 0.45
CA HIS A 124 -3.51 0.68 1.24
C HIS A 124 -3.31 0.02 2.61
N ASN A 125 -3.90 -1.17 2.83
CA ASN A 125 -3.86 -1.87 4.12
C ASN A 125 -4.42 -1.04 5.31
N LEU A 126 -5.30 -0.09 5.02
CA LEU A 126 -5.99 0.73 6.01
C LEU A 126 -7.44 0.24 6.17
N THR A 127 -8.00 0.41 7.37
CA THR A 127 -9.38 0.06 7.68
C THR A 127 -10.05 1.23 8.40
N LEU A 128 -11.35 1.40 8.18
CA LEU A 128 -12.14 2.38 8.91
C LEU A 128 -12.31 1.92 10.37
N SER A 129 -12.57 2.87 11.26
CA SER A 129 -12.94 2.52 12.64
C SER A 129 -14.30 1.80 12.64
N GLU A 130 -14.39 0.70 13.39
CA GLU A 130 -15.65 -0.03 13.66
C GLU A 130 -16.61 0.80 14.52
#